data_AF-A0A0E0PPQ9-F1
#
_entry.id   AF-A0A0E0PPQ9-F1
#
_cell.length_a   1.000
_cell.length_b   1.000
_cell.length_c   1.000
_cell.angle_alpha   90.00
_cell.angle_beta   90.00
_cell.angle_gamma   90.00
#
_symmetry.space_group_name_H-M   'P 1'
#
loop_
_entity.id
_entity.type
_entity.pdbx_description
1 polymer ?
#
loop_
_entity_poly.entity_id
_entity_poly.type
_entity_poly.pdbx_seq_one_letter_code
_entity_poly.pdbx_strand_id
1 'polypeptide(L)'
;MAGVHTRRAFLLCNYLLLGAASGCIFLTLSLRLLPSPCGLLLVFLHALTAVLAAAACSGSFTTAHAAHTASAVLTAIFQGAAALLAFTRTGDFLAELRSYVREEDGEVILELVGGLGAAIFVLEWAALALAFALRLGDDGADGDEHDGGYAKSWQSGYHSRSPPPLAAMPKQIHEIKDFLLTARRKDARSVRIKRSKDAVKFKVRCSKYLYTLCVHDTDKANKLKQSLPPGLTIQEV
;
A
#
# COMPACT_ATOMS: atom_id res chain seq x y z
N MET A 1 8.00 3.25 -18.58
CA MET A 1 6.84 2.47 -19.09
C MET A 1 6.50 1.22 -18.27
N ALA A 2 7.46 0.48 -17.69
CA ALA A 2 7.19 -0.77 -16.96
C ALA A 2 6.22 -0.63 -15.76
N GLY A 3 6.33 0.44 -14.96
CA GLY A 3 5.47 0.66 -13.78
C GLY A 3 3.96 0.77 -14.09
N VAL A 4 3.59 1.31 -15.26
CA VAL A 4 2.18 1.41 -15.68
C VAL A 4 1.59 0.02 -15.97
N HIS A 5 2.37 -0.85 -16.61
CA HIS A 5 1.95 -2.24 -16.87
C HIS A 5 1.84 -3.04 -15.58
N THR A 6 2.80 -2.91 -14.66
CA THR A 6 2.75 -3.56 -13.35
C THR A 6 1.55 -3.09 -12.53
N ARG A 7 1.23 -1.78 -12.55
CA ARG A 7 0.07 -1.23 -11.85
C ARG A 7 -1.26 -1.72 -12.42
N ARG A 8 -1.37 -1.81 -13.75
CA ARG A 8 -2.54 -2.38 -14.43
C ARG A 8 -2.69 -3.87 -14.13
N ALA A 9 -1.60 -4.63 -14.13
CA ALA A 9 -1.58 -6.05 -13.78
C ALA A 9 -1.99 -6.27 -12.31
N PHE A 10 -1.49 -5.44 -11.39
CA PHE A 10 -1.87 -5.47 -9.98
C PHE A 10 -3.37 -5.22 -9.79
N LEU A 11 -3.93 -4.18 -10.41
CA LEU A 11 -5.37 -3.89 -10.35
C LEU A 11 -6.19 -5.04 -10.93
N LEU A 12 -5.81 -5.55 -12.11
CA LEU A 12 -6.48 -6.68 -12.74
C LEU A 12 -6.47 -7.91 -11.83
N CYS A 13 -5.33 -8.24 -11.21
CA CYS A 13 -5.20 -9.35 -10.28
C CYS A 13 -6.14 -9.20 -9.07
N ASN A 14 -6.25 -8.00 -8.49
CA ASN A 14 -7.14 -7.74 -7.36
C ASN A 14 -8.63 -7.77 -7.75
N TYR A 15 -8.99 -7.34 -8.97
CA TYR A 15 -10.36 -7.51 -9.48
C TYR A 15 -10.71 -8.98 -9.72
N LEU A 16 -9.77 -9.78 -10.25
CA LEU A 16 -9.96 -11.22 -10.41
C LEU A 16 -10.08 -11.93 -9.06
N LEU A 17 -9.29 -11.52 -8.05
CA LEU A 17 -9.43 -11.99 -6.67
C LEU A 17 -10.81 -11.68 -6.11
N LEU A 18 -11.30 -10.45 -6.27
CA LEU A 18 -12.63 -10.04 -5.81
C LEU A 18 -13.73 -10.88 -6.48
N GLY A 19 -13.64 -11.09 -7.79
CA GLY A 19 -14.56 -11.93 -8.54
C GLY A 19 -14.54 -13.39 -8.07
N ALA A 20 -13.36 -14.00 -7.98
CA ALA A 20 -13.21 -15.38 -7.52
C ALA A 20 -13.69 -15.57 -6.08
N ALA A 21 -13.35 -14.66 -5.16
CA ALA A 21 -13.82 -14.70 -3.78
C ALA A 21 -15.35 -14.58 -3.70
N SER A 22 -15.97 -13.69 -4.48
CA SER A 22 -17.43 -13.58 -4.54
C SER A 22 -18.11 -14.85 -5.10
N GLY A 23 -17.49 -15.51 -6.09
CA GLY A 23 -17.94 -16.80 -6.62
C GLY A 23 -17.84 -17.92 -5.59
N CYS A 24 -16.74 -18.00 -4.84
CA CYS A 24 -16.59 -18.93 -3.72
C CYS A 24 -17.67 -18.71 -2.65
N ILE A 25 -17.96 -17.46 -2.27
CA ILE A 25 -19.02 -17.16 -1.30
C ILE A 25 -20.37 -17.68 -1.82
N PHE A 26 -20.70 -17.44 -3.09
CA PHE A 26 -21.96 -17.90 -3.68
C PHE A 26 -22.09 -19.43 -3.68
N LEU A 27 -21.04 -20.16 -4.09
CA LEU A 27 -21.02 -21.63 -4.08
C LEU A 27 -21.09 -22.18 -2.65
N THR A 28 -20.35 -21.61 -1.71
CA THR A 28 -20.38 -21.99 -0.29
C THR A 28 -21.76 -21.74 0.33
N LEU A 29 -22.44 -20.64 0.00
CA LEU A 29 -23.83 -20.41 0.41
C LEU A 29 -24.81 -21.39 -0.25
N SER A 30 -24.51 -21.85 -1.47
CA SER A 30 -25.33 -22.84 -2.19
C SER A 30 -25.33 -24.21 -1.52
N LEU A 31 -24.29 -24.54 -0.72
CA LEU A 31 -24.27 -25.71 0.17
C LEU A 31 -25.26 -25.63 1.33
N ARG A 32 -25.99 -24.50 1.47
CA ARG A 32 -27.01 -24.25 2.51
C ARG A 32 -26.52 -24.69 3.88
N LEU A 33 -25.33 -24.21 4.23
CA LEU A 33 -24.73 -24.43 5.53
C LEU A 33 -25.72 -23.87 6.57
N LEU A 34 -26.36 -24.73 7.37
CA LEU A 34 -26.96 -24.37 8.66
C LEU A 34 -25.88 -23.71 9.55
N PRO A 35 -26.12 -23.20 10.79
CA PRO A 35 -25.06 -22.55 11.57
C PRO A 35 -24.01 -23.56 12.06
N SER A 36 -23.24 -24.11 11.13
CA SER A 36 -22.01 -24.85 11.32
C SER A 36 -20.92 -23.80 11.50
N PRO A 37 -20.17 -23.86 12.62
CA PRO A 37 -19.08 -22.93 12.87
C PRO A 37 -18.03 -23.01 11.75
N CYS A 38 -17.76 -24.20 11.19
CA CYS A 38 -16.86 -24.39 10.07
C CYS A 38 -17.35 -23.69 8.79
N GLY A 39 -18.64 -23.83 8.47
CA GLY A 39 -19.23 -23.15 7.31
C GLY A 39 -19.19 -21.62 7.43
N LEU A 40 -19.48 -21.08 8.62
CA LEU A 40 -19.38 -19.64 8.89
C LEU A 40 -17.94 -19.13 8.80
N LEU A 41 -16.96 -19.91 9.28
CA LEU A 41 -15.54 -19.58 9.16
C LEU A 41 -15.09 -19.52 7.70
N LEU A 42 -15.56 -20.44 6.83
CA LEU A 42 -15.25 -20.42 5.40
C LEU A 42 -15.83 -19.16 4.71
N VAL A 43 -17.09 -18.84 4.98
CA VAL A 43 -17.72 -17.62 4.44
C VAL A 43 -16.98 -16.38 4.93
N PHE A 44 -16.60 -16.34 6.21
CA PHE A 44 -15.81 -15.24 6.78
C PHE A 44 -14.44 -15.11 6.10
N LEU A 45 -13.76 -16.22 5.84
CA LEU A 45 -12.44 -16.24 5.21
C LEU A 45 -12.48 -15.72 3.76
N HIS A 46 -13.49 -16.12 2.98
CA HIS A 46 -13.71 -15.56 1.65
C HIS A 46 -14.12 -14.08 1.69
N ALA A 47 -14.95 -13.67 2.65
CA ALA A 47 -15.32 -12.26 2.83
C ALA A 47 -14.11 -11.38 3.19
N LEU A 48 -13.22 -11.86 4.06
CA LEU A 48 -11.97 -11.19 4.41
C LEU A 48 -11.07 -11.02 3.18
N THR A 49 -10.95 -12.07 2.34
CA THR A 49 -10.22 -12.01 1.06
C THR A 49 -10.78 -10.93 0.13
N ALA A 50 -12.12 -10.86 0.00
CA ALA A 50 -12.77 -9.84 -0.83
C ALA A 50 -12.52 -8.41 -0.31
N VAL A 51 -12.59 -8.20 1.00
CA VAL A 51 -12.31 -6.89 1.63
C VAL A 51 -10.87 -6.46 1.40
N LEU A 52 -9.91 -7.37 1.56
CA LEU A 52 -8.49 -7.09 1.34
C LEU A 52 -8.20 -6.77 -0.14
N ALA A 53 -8.80 -7.51 -1.08
CA ALA A 53 -8.68 -7.23 -2.51
C ALA A 53 -9.29 -5.86 -2.88
N ALA A 54 -10.47 -5.53 -2.34
CA ALA A 54 -11.11 -4.24 -2.57
C ALA A 54 -10.31 -3.05 -1.98
N ALA A 55 -9.73 -3.24 -0.78
CA ALA A 55 -8.86 -2.25 -0.14
C ALA A 55 -7.59 -2.01 -0.98
N ALA A 56 -6.99 -3.09 -1.52
CA ALA A 56 -5.84 -3.01 -2.40
C ALA A 56 -6.13 -2.26 -3.71
N CYS A 57 -7.32 -2.42 -4.30
CA CYS A 57 -7.74 -1.67 -5.49
C CYS A 57 -7.89 -0.16 -5.22
N SER A 58 -8.36 0.22 -4.03
CA SER A 58 -8.73 1.61 -3.70
C SER A 58 -7.52 2.51 -3.38
N GLY A 59 -6.31 1.95 -3.26
CA GLY A 59 -5.10 2.72 -2.96
C GLY A 59 -5.08 3.40 -1.59
N SER A 60 -6.07 3.12 -0.74
CA SER A 60 -6.21 3.69 0.60
C SER A 60 -5.32 2.93 1.58
N PHE A 61 -4.01 3.06 1.41
CA PHE A 61 -3.01 2.50 2.31
C PHE A 61 -2.89 3.40 3.54
N THR A 62 -3.71 3.13 4.57
CA THR A 62 -3.53 3.76 5.87
C THR A 62 -2.18 3.33 6.47
N THR A 63 -1.76 3.98 7.56
CA THR A 63 -0.50 3.80 8.29
C THR A 63 -0.17 2.37 8.76
N ALA A 64 -1.08 1.41 8.53
CA ALA A 64 -0.97 0.01 8.91
C ALA A 64 -0.57 -0.91 7.74
N HIS A 65 0.30 -0.46 6.82
CA HIS A 65 0.70 -1.24 5.65
C HIS A 65 1.26 -2.63 6.01
N ALA A 66 2.11 -2.70 7.05
CA ALA A 66 2.66 -3.96 7.56
C ALA A 66 1.58 -4.89 8.13
N ALA A 67 0.57 -4.33 8.82
CA ALA A 67 -0.53 -5.11 9.36
C ALA A 67 -1.43 -5.64 8.24
N HIS A 68 -1.71 -4.84 7.21
CA HIS A 68 -2.50 -5.27 6.05
C HIS A 68 -1.79 -6.38 5.26
N THR A 69 -0.48 -6.27 5.04
CA THR A 69 0.30 -7.34 4.39
C THR A 69 0.35 -8.59 5.23
N ALA A 70 0.55 -8.47 6.55
CA ALA A 70 0.55 -9.63 7.45
C ALA A 70 -0.83 -10.30 7.50
N SER A 71 -1.92 -9.53 7.57
CA SER A 71 -3.28 -10.07 7.53
C SER A 71 -3.60 -10.73 6.20
N ALA A 72 -3.12 -10.17 5.07
CA ALA A 72 -3.31 -10.77 3.76
C ALA A 72 -2.58 -12.12 3.63
N VAL A 73 -1.33 -12.19 4.10
CA VAL A 73 -0.56 -13.45 4.12
C VAL A 73 -1.24 -14.50 4.99
N LEU A 74 -1.68 -14.13 6.20
CA LEU A 74 -2.38 -15.05 7.10
C LEU A 74 -3.70 -15.54 6.48
N THR A 75 -4.47 -14.64 5.88
CA THR A 75 -5.72 -14.97 5.17
C THR A 75 -5.45 -15.97 4.06
N ALA A 76 -4.42 -15.73 3.24
CA ALA A 76 -4.04 -16.61 2.14
C ALA A 76 -3.61 -18.01 2.63
N ILE A 77 -2.88 -18.10 3.74
CA ILE A 77 -2.47 -19.40 4.31
C ILE A 77 -3.69 -20.21 4.75
N PHE A 78 -4.60 -19.61 5.51
CA PHE A 78 -5.82 -20.28 5.95
C PHE A 78 -6.71 -20.64 4.76
N GLN A 79 -6.82 -19.75 3.76
CA GLN A 79 -7.61 -19.99 2.55
C GLN A 79 -7.06 -21.16 1.74
N GLY A 80 -5.74 -21.22 1.53
CA GLY A 80 -5.08 -22.32 0.84
C GLY A 80 -5.24 -23.65 1.56
N ALA A 81 -5.13 -23.66 2.89
CA ALA A 81 -5.36 -24.87 3.69
C ALA A 81 -6.81 -25.36 3.58
N ALA A 82 -7.79 -24.46 3.70
CA ALA A 82 -9.20 -24.79 3.53
C ALA A 82 -9.53 -25.29 2.13
N ALA A 83 -8.99 -24.65 1.08
CA ALA A 83 -9.18 -25.07 -0.31
C ALA A 83 -8.59 -26.46 -0.58
N LEU A 84 -7.39 -26.74 -0.05
CA LEU A 84 -6.79 -28.07 -0.17
C LEU A 84 -7.62 -29.13 0.55
N LEU A 85 -8.15 -28.85 1.74
CA LEU A 85 -9.05 -29.78 2.44
C LEU A 85 -10.34 -30.01 1.65
N ALA A 86 -10.96 -28.95 1.15
CA ALA A 86 -12.16 -29.05 0.31
C ALA A 86 -11.92 -29.85 -0.98
N PHE A 87 -10.73 -29.78 -1.57
CA PHE A 87 -10.40 -30.44 -2.83
C PHE A 87 -9.87 -31.88 -2.65
N THR A 88 -9.11 -32.16 -1.59
CA THR A 88 -8.44 -33.46 -1.40
C THR A 88 -9.18 -34.40 -0.46
N ARG A 89 -10.09 -33.86 0.35
CA ARG A 89 -10.84 -34.57 1.41
C ARG A 89 -12.33 -34.21 1.33
N THR A 90 -12.88 -34.13 0.13
CA THR A 90 -14.20 -33.52 -0.12
C THR A 90 -15.33 -34.20 0.66
N GLY A 91 -15.45 -35.53 0.62
CA GLY A 91 -16.48 -36.26 1.38
C GLY A 91 -16.38 -36.07 2.90
N ASP A 92 -15.18 -36.27 3.47
CA ASP A 92 -14.93 -36.08 4.91
C ASP A 92 -15.22 -34.63 5.35
N PHE A 93 -14.80 -33.67 4.52
CA PHE A 93 -14.94 -32.25 4.81
C PHE A 93 -16.40 -31.79 4.66
N LEU A 94 -17.14 -32.33 3.69
CA LEU A 94 -18.57 -32.05 3.50
C LEU A 94 -19.41 -32.54 4.67
N ALA A 95 -19.08 -33.71 5.21
CA ALA A 95 -19.72 -34.25 6.40
C ALA A 95 -19.54 -33.32 7.62
N GLU A 96 -18.33 -32.78 7.82
CA GLU A 96 -18.03 -31.82 8.88
C GLU A 96 -18.75 -30.47 8.67
N LEU A 97 -18.90 -30.04 7.41
CA LEU A 97 -19.62 -28.82 7.06
C LEU A 97 -21.14 -28.91 7.34
N ARG A 98 -21.68 -30.11 7.57
CA ARG A 98 -23.11 -30.34 7.83
C ARG A 98 -24.00 -29.75 6.72
N SER A 99 -23.61 -29.98 5.46
CA SER A 99 -24.40 -29.50 4.31
C SER A 99 -25.77 -30.17 4.25
N TYR A 100 -26.79 -29.40 3.85
CA TYR A 100 -28.17 -29.90 3.63
C TYR A 100 -28.41 -30.34 2.17
N VAL A 101 -27.44 -30.11 1.28
CA VAL A 101 -27.50 -30.57 -0.11
C VAL A 101 -27.22 -32.07 -0.16
N ARG A 102 -27.80 -32.79 -1.14
CA ARG A 102 -27.51 -34.22 -1.32
C ARG A 102 -26.00 -34.40 -1.48
N GLU A 103 -25.43 -35.44 -0.86
CA GLU A 103 -23.97 -35.62 -0.80
C GLU A 103 -23.33 -35.59 -2.19
N GLU A 104 -23.98 -36.19 -3.19
CA GLU A 104 -23.50 -36.17 -4.57
C GLU A 104 -23.43 -34.78 -5.21
N ASP A 105 -24.43 -33.92 -4.97
CA ASP A 105 -24.46 -32.56 -5.52
C ASP A 105 -23.55 -31.63 -4.70
N GLY A 106 -23.49 -31.86 -3.39
CA GLY A 106 -22.68 -31.09 -2.46
C GLY A 106 -21.19 -31.34 -2.66
N GLU A 107 -20.79 -32.57 -2.97
CA GLU A 107 -19.39 -32.94 -3.22
C GLU A 107 -18.86 -32.20 -4.45
N VAL A 108 -19.62 -32.20 -5.55
CA VAL A 108 -19.26 -31.44 -6.77
C VAL A 108 -19.16 -29.94 -6.49
N ILE A 109 -20.11 -29.37 -5.73
CA ILE A 109 -20.05 -27.95 -5.36
C ILE A 109 -18.80 -27.67 -4.51
N LEU A 110 -18.45 -28.56 -3.58
CA LEU A 110 -17.31 -28.41 -2.70
C LEU A 110 -15.97 -28.60 -3.43
N GLU A 111 -15.89 -29.49 -4.42
CA GLU A 111 -14.75 -29.60 -5.34
C GLU A 111 -14.56 -28.31 -6.14
N LEU A 112 -15.65 -27.73 -6.65
CA LEU A 112 -15.62 -26.44 -7.36
C LEU A 112 -15.18 -25.30 -6.43
N VAL A 113 -15.65 -25.30 -5.17
CA VAL A 113 -15.19 -24.36 -4.13
C VAL A 113 -13.70 -24.55 -3.83
N GLY A 114 -13.22 -25.79 -3.71
CA GLY A 114 -11.82 -26.11 -3.48
C GLY A 114 -10.93 -25.68 -4.66
N GLY A 115 -11.34 -25.97 -5.89
CA GLY A 115 -10.64 -25.55 -7.10
C GLY A 115 -10.57 -24.03 -7.27
N LEU A 116 -11.70 -23.33 -7.04
CA LEU A 116 -11.75 -21.87 -7.08
C LEU A 116 -10.94 -21.26 -5.91
N GLY A 117 -10.95 -21.88 -4.74
CA GLY A 117 -10.12 -21.51 -3.59
C GLY A 117 -8.62 -21.65 -3.86
N ALA A 118 -8.20 -22.69 -4.58
CA ALA A 118 -6.82 -22.85 -5.02
C ALA A 118 -6.42 -21.76 -6.03
N ALA A 119 -7.32 -21.37 -6.94
CA ALA A 119 -7.08 -20.25 -7.84
C ALA A 119 -6.95 -18.92 -7.08
N ILE A 120 -7.79 -18.68 -6.07
CA ILE A 120 -7.68 -17.52 -5.17
C ILE A 120 -6.31 -17.51 -4.49
N PHE A 121 -5.88 -18.63 -3.92
CA PHE A 121 -4.57 -18.74 -3.26
C PHE A 121 -3.42 -18.33 -4.19
N VAL A 122 -3.41 -18.85 -5.43
CA VAL A 122 -2.39 -18.48 -6.42
C VAL A 122 -2.46 -16.99 -6.76
N LEU A 123 -3.66 -16.45 -6.94
CA LEU A 123 -3.85 -15.02 -7.23
C LEU A 123 -3.45 -14.12 -6.05
N GLU A 124 -3.60 -14.56 -4.80
CA GLU A 124 -3.15 -13.81 -3.61
C GLU A 124 -1.62 -13.70 -3.58
N TRP A 125 -0.92 -14.80 -3.83
CA TRP A 125 0.54 -14.79 -3.97
C TRP A 125 1.01 -13.93 -5.15
N ALA A 126 0.32 -14.00 -6.28
CA ALA A 126 0.59 -13.15 -7.42
C ALA A 126 0.35 -11.65 -7.08
N ALA A 127 -0.73 -11.32 -6.38
CA ALA A 127 -1.03 -9.96 -5.94
C ALA A 127 0.01 -9.44 -4.94
N LEU A 128 0.47 -10.26 -3.99
CA LEU A 128 1.56 -9.92 -3.06
C LEU A 128 2.88 -9.71 -3.78
N ALA A 129 3.22 -10.58 -4.73
CA ALA A 129 4.41 -10.44 -5.55
C ALA A 129 4.35 -9.18 -6.42
N LEU A 130 3.19 -8.87 -7.02
CA LEU A 130 2.96 -7.65 -7.78
C LEU A 130 2.98 -6.40 -6.89
N ALA A 131 2.43 -6.46 -5.68
CA ALA A 131 2.52 -5.37 -4.70
C ALA A 131 3.97 -5.10 -4.29
N PHE A 132 4.74 -6.17 -4.04
CA PHE A 132 6.16 -6.09 -3.74
C PHE A 132 6.95 -5.57 -4.96
N ALA A 133 6.64 -6.01 -6.17
CA ALA A 133 7.27 -5.53 -7.40
C ALA A 133 6.92 -4.06 -7.68
N LEU A 134 5.70 -3.61 -7.38
CA LEU A 134 5.32 -2.20 -7.41
C LEU A 134 6.11 -1.40 -6.38
N ARG A 135 6.33 -1.96 -5.19
CA ARG A 135 7.14 -1.32 -4.15
C ARG A 135 8.60 -1.20 -4.56
N LEU A 136 9.20 -2.28 -5.09
CA LEU A 136 10.56 -2.26 -5.63
C LEU A 136 10.68 -1.36 -6.87
N GLY A 137 9.62 -1.28 -7.66
CA GLY A 137 9.53 -0.41 -8.84
C GLY A 137 9.39 1.05 -8.46
N ASP A 138 8.67 1.38 -7.39
CA ASP A 138 8.63 2.72 -6.79
C ASP A 138 10.00 3.06 -6.17
N ASP A 139 10.70 2.08 -5.59
CA ASP A 139 12.07 2.23 -5.08
C ASP A 139 13.14 2.33 -6.20
N GLY A 140 12.79 2.12 -7.49
CA GLY A 140 13.73 1.96 -8.61
C GLY A 140 13.35 2.59 -9.95
N ALA A 141 12.15 3.16 -10.11
CA ALA A 141 11.67 3.87 -11.29
C ALA A 141 11.78 5.39 -11.12
N ASP A 142 12.87 5.78 -10.49
CA ASP A 142 13.29 7.15 -10.30
C ASP A 142 14.31 7.60 -11.38
N GLY A 143 14.29 6.93 -12.54
CA GLY A 143 15.22 7.15 -13.64
C GLY A 143 14.50 7.44 -14.95
N ASP A 144 14.09 8.70 -15.11
CA ASP A 144 13.59 9.43 -16.28
C ASP A 144 12.40 8.80 -17.05
N GLU A 145 11.18 9.36 -17.04
CA GLU A 145 10.78 10.77 -16.96
C GLU A 145 9.77 11.03 -15.81
N HIS A 146 10.15 12.02 -14.99
CA HIS A 146 9.40 12.70 -13.93
C HIS A 146 9.07 11.92 -12.64
N ASP A 147 10.10 11.54 -11.88
CA ASP A 147 10.43 12.11 -10.56
C ASP A 147 11.69 11.39 -10.04
N GLY A 148 12.68 12.16 -9.58
CA GLY A 148 14.01 11.65 -9.31
C GLY A 148 14.23 11.31 -7.84
N GLY A 149 14.38 10.03 -7.55
CA GLY A 149 15.71 9.52 -7.23
C GLY A 149 16.03 9.54 -5.78
N TYR A 150 15.36 8.68 -5.01
CA TYR A 150 15.79 8.21 -3.72
C TYR A 150 17.20 7.59 -3.81
N ALA A 151 18.21 8.44 -3.63
CA ALA A 151 19.56 8.02 -3.36
C ALA A 151 19.61 7.21 -2.05
N LYS A 152 19.70 5.89 -2.19
CA LYS A 152 20.45 5.01 -1.29
C LYS A 152 21.81 5.64 -0.99
N SER A 153 21.98 6.21 0.21
CA SER A 153 23.28 6.44 0.87
C SER A 153 23.10 7.24 2.18
N TRP A 154 22.41 6.69 3.18
CA TRP A 154 22.48 7.21 4.56
C TRP A 154 22.39 6.08 5.58
N GLN A 155 23.37 5.19 5.55
CA GLN A 155 23.65 4.27 6.65
C GLN A 155 25.16 4.04 6.73
N SER A 156 25.91 5.12 6.93
CA SER A 156 27.23 5.06 7.56
C SER A 156 27.50 6.42 8.20
N GLY A 157 27.66 6.43 9.52
CA GLY A 157 27.95 7.65 10.29
C GLY A 157 26.98 8.00 11.42
N TYR A 158 26.48 7.02 12.18
CA TYR A 158 25.97 7.30 13.53
C TYR A 158 27.14 7.39 14.51
N HIS A 159 27.85 8.52 14.50
CA HIS A 159 28.62 8.95 15.66
C HIS A 159 28.36 10.41 15.99
N SER A 160 27.81 10.58 17.20
CA SER A 160 27.77 11.78 18.03
C SER A 160 27.22 13.07 17.41
N ARG A 161 25.92 13.30 17.63
CA ARG A 161 25.38 14.58 18.11
C ARG A 161 23.97 14.36 18.64
N SER A 162 23.71 14.89 19.82
CA SER A 162 22.49 14.81 20.62
C SER A 162 21.21 15.04 19.80
N PRO A 163 20.11 14.31 20.08
CA PRO A 163 18.86 14.51 19.37
C PRO A 163 18.25 15.89 19.73
N PRO A 164 17.77 16.67 18.75
CA PRO A 164 16.98 17.85 19.05
C PRO A 164 15.61 17.43 19.61
N PRO A 165 14.96 18.29 20.43
CA PRO A 165 13.73 17.95 21.12
C PRO A 165 12.59 17.61 20.15
N LEU A 166 11.77 16.66 20.61
CA LEU A 166 10.67 15.99 19.93
C LEU A 166 9.63 16.97 19.37
N ALA A 167 9.01 16.56 18.25
CA ALA A 167 7.78 17.09 17.64
C ALA A 167 7.88 18.29 16.68
N ALA A 168 8.64 18.16 15.60
CA ALA A 168 8.28 18.83 14.34
C ALA A 168 8.44 17.85 13.17
N MET A 169 7.40 17.06 12.89
CA MET A 169 7.35 16.31 11.63
C MET A 169 7.48 17.32 10.48
N PRO A 170 8.49 17.19 9.60
CA PRO A 170 8.64 18.10 8.48
C PRO A 170 7.45 17.94 7.52
N LYS A 171 6.95 19.06 7.01
CA LYS A 171 5.88 19.09 6.01
C LYS A 171 6.46 19.44 4.65
N GLN A 172 6.11 18.69 3.62
CA GLN A 172 6.49 19.00 2.25
C GLN A 172 5.46 19.95 1.62
N ILE A 173 5.96 20.92 0.86
CA ILE A 173 5.15 21.79 0.00
C ILE A 173 5.52 21.46 -1.44
N HIS A 174 4.53 21.19 -2.28
CA HIS A 174 4.73 20.84 -3.69
C HIS A 174 4.70 22.08 -4.61
N GLU A 175 3.93 23.11 -4.24
CA GLU A 175 3.70 24.30 -5.05
C GLU A 175 4.49 25.53 -4.56
N ILE A 176 5.07 26.28 -5.50
CA ILE A 176 5.81 27.52 -5.20
C ILE A 176 4.90 28.58 -4.56
N LYS A 177 3.64 28.65 -5.01
CA LYS A 177 2.65 29.60 -4.48
C LYS A 177 2.41 29.40 -2.98
N ASP A 178 2.18 28.15 -2.58
CA ASP A 178 1.94 27.78 -1.18
C ASP A 178 3.18 28.00 -0.31
N PHE A 179 4.37 27.80 -0.89
CA PHE A 179 5.62 28.11 -0.21
C PHE A 179 5.76 29.61 0.06
N LEU A 180 5.49 30.47 -0.93
CA LEU A 180 5.54 31.92 -0.75
C LEU A 180 4.48 32.42 0.24
N LEU A 181 3.28 31.83 0.22
CA LEU A 181 2.26 32.10 1.24
C LEU A 181 2.76 31.71 2.64
N THR A 182 3.42 30.56 2.77
CA THR A 182 3.97 30.07 4.04
C THR A 182 5.12 30.96 4.54
N ALA A 183 6.00 31.42 3.64
CA ALA A 183 7.13 32.30 3.97
C ALA A 183 6.68 33.70 4.42
N ARG A 184 5.49 34.15 4.02
CA ARG A 184 4.91 35.45 4.42
C ARG A 184 4.10 35.39 5.72
N ARG A 185 3.94 34.21 6.34
CA ARG A 185 3.19 34.09 7.59
C ARG A 185 3.93 34.77 8.74
N LYS A 186 3.18 35.33 9.69
CA LYS A 186 3.72 36.00 10.89
C LYS A 186 4.56 35.08 11.79
N ASP A 187 4.36 33.77 11.70
CA ASP A 187 5.08 32.77 12.49
C ASP A 187 6.31 32.18 11.77
N ALA A 188 6.60 32.60 10.55
CA ALA A 188 7.81 32.23 9.82
C ALA A 188 9.01 32.98 10.41
N ARG A 189 10.05 32.24 10.82
CA ARG A 189 11.22 32.78 11.54
C ARG A 189 12.46 32.86 10.67
N SER A 190 12.70 31.85 9.85
CA SER A 190 13.88 31.80 8.97
C SER A 190 13.67 30.84 7.82
N VAL A 191 14.43 31.05 6.74
CA VAL A 191 14.52 30.14 5.61
C VAL A 191 15.93 29.63 5.50
N ARG A 192 16.09 28.30 5.52
CA ARG A 192 17.34 27.63 5.19
C ARG A 192 17.29 27.17 3.74
N ILE A 193 18.21 27.66 2.92
CA ILE A 193 18.35 27.24 1.53
C ILE A 193 19.50 26.25 1.51
N LYS A 194 19.17 24.98 1.23
CA LYS A 194 20.16 23.93 1.06
C LYS A 194 20.36 23.64 -0.41
N ARG A 195 21.57 23.87 -0.92
CA ARG A 195 21.94 23.48 -2.28
C ARG A 195 22.50 22.05 -2.29
N SER A 196 21.93 21.21 -3.13
CA SER A 196 22.46 19.89 -3.48
C SER A 196 22.77 19.85 -4.98
N LYS A 197 23.45 18.79 -5.43
CA LYS A 197 23.83 18.62 -6.85
C LYS A 197 22.62 18.65 -7.79
N ASP A 198 21.50 18.02 -7.39
CA ASP A 198 20.36 17.76 -8.26
C ASP A 198 19.08 18.52 -7.83
N ALA A 199 19.14 19.27 -6.72
CA ALA A 199 18.01 20.03 -6.21
C ALA A 199 18.42 21.13 -5.21
N VAL A 200 17.62 22.18 -5.15
CA VAL A 200 17.68 23.22 -4.11
C VAL A 200 16.47 23.07 -3.20
N LYS A 201 16.71 22.88 -1.90
CA LYS A 201 15.67 22.73 -0.89
C LYS A 201 15.51 24.02 -0.07
N PHE A 202 14.34 24.62 -0.16
CA PHE A 202 13.96 25.79 0.64
C PHE A 202 13.19 25.33 1.87
N LYS A 203 13.77 25.53 3.05
CA LYS A 203 13.24 25.06 4.32
C LYS A 203 12.83 26.24 5.20
N VAL A 204 11.54 26.57 5.24
CA VAL A 204 11.02 27.63 6.10
C VAL A 204 10.67 27.08 7.49
N ARG A 205 11.25 27.67 8.52
CA ARG A 205 10.95 27.34 9.92
C ARG A 205 9.80 28.21 10.41
N CYS A 206 8.68 27.56 10.75
CA CYS A 206 7.56 28.18 11.45
C CYS A 206 7.56 27.78 12.94
N SER A 207 6.55 28.24 13.70
CA SER A 207 6.42 27.93 15.13
C SER A 207 6.32 26.42 15.43
N LYS A 208 5.49 25.69 14.67
CA LYS A 208 5.24 24.25 14.92
C LYS A 208 5.96 23.31 13.94
N TYR A 209 6.06 23.69 12.68
CA TYR A 209 6.55 22.83 11.61
C TYR A 209 7.71 23.47 10.85
N LEU A 210 8.55 22.62 10.28
CA LEU A 210 9.48 22.98 9.22
C LEU A 210 8.83 22.61 7.89
N TYR A 211 8.60 23.59 7.01
CA TYR A 211 8.10 23.32 5.67
C TYR A 211 9.25 23.29 4.68
N THR A 212 9.26 22.31 3.79
CA THR A 212 10.31 22.14 2.77
C THR A 212 9.70 22.13 1.38
N LEU A 213 10.18 23.02 0.51
CA LEU A 213 9.96 22.98 -0.93
C LEU A 213 11.24 22.50 -1.61
N CYS A 214 11.14 21.50 -2.48
CA CYS A 214 12.23 21.00 -3.31
C CYS A 214 12.09 21.55 -4.73
N VAL A 215 13.15 22.17 -5.26
CA VAL A 215 13.16 22.72 -6.62
C VAL A 215 14.34 22.10 -7.37
N HIS A 216 14.07 21.36 -8.43
CA HIS A 216 15.09 20.67 -9.23
C HIS A 216 15.77 21.59 -10.25
N ASP A 217 15.06 22.63 -10.69
CA ASP A 217 15.55 23.62 -11.65
C ASP A 217 16.31 24.75 -10.93
N THR A 218 17.61 24.86 -11.22
CA THR A 218 18.51 25.82 -10.57
C THR A 218 18.14 27.27 -10.89
N ASP A 219 17.66 27.55 -12.10
CA ASP A 219 17.27 28.91 -12.51
C ASP A 219 15.97 29.34 -11.82
N LYS A 220 15.00 28.41 -11.70
CA LYS A 220 13.79 28.64 -10.90
C LYS A 220 14.12 28.85 -9.43
N ALA A 221 15.07 28.10 -8.88
CA ALA A 221 15.51 28.26 -7.50
C ALA A 221 16.16 29.64 -7.26
N ASN A 222 16.97 30.13 -8.20
CA ASN A 222 17.59 31.45 -8.09
C ASN A 222 16.56 32.58 -8.15
N LYS A 223 15.54 32.47 -9.02
CA LYS A 223 14.40 33.40 -9.04
C LYS A 223 13.59 33.34 -7.74
N LEU A 224 13.33 32.14 -7.23
CA LEU A 224 12.58 31.96 -5.99
C LEU A 224 13.31 32.58 -4.78
N LYS A 225 14.65 32.48 -4.74
CA LYS A 225 15.47 33.14 -3.71
C LYS A 225 15.27 34.66 -3.70
N GLN A 226 15.13 35.29 -4.87
CA GLN A 226 14.89 36.73 -5.00
C GLN A 226 13.46 37.13 -4.60
N SER A 227 12.49 36.23 -4.76
CA SER A 227 11.09 36.46 -4.39
C SER A 227 10.80 36.28 -2.90
N LEU A 228 11.79 35.90 -2.07
CA LEU A 228 11.60 35.76 -0.64
C LEU A 228 11.36 37.13 0.04
N PRO A 229 10.48 37.19 1.06
CA PRO A 229 10.21 38.43 1.75
C PRO A 229 11.48 38.96 2.47
N PRO A 230 11.82 40.26 2.34
CA PRO A 230 13.08 40.82 2.83
C PRO A 230 13.24 40.85 4.36
N GLY A 231 12.16 40.62 5.11
CA GLY A 231 12.17 40.56 6.58
C GLY A 231 12.46 39.17 7.17
N LEU A 232 12.74 38.16 6.33
CA LEU A 232 12.94 36.79 6.76
C LEU A 232 14.43 36.43 6.74
N THR A 233 14.95 35.91 7.84
CA THR A 233 16.38 35.56 7.93
C THR A 233 16.71 34.38 7.01
N ILE A 234 17.58 34.60 6.02
CA ILE A 234 18.02 33.58 5.06
C ILE A 234 19.35 32.99 5.52
N GLN A 235 19.43 31.66 5.58
CA GLN A 235 20.65 30.91 5.87
C GLN A 235 20.97 29.98 4.70
N GLU A 236 22.13 30.14 4.07
CA GLU A 236 22.61 29.22 3.02
C GLU A 236 23.47 28.12 3.64
N VAL A 237 23.19 26.86 3.27
CA VAL A 237 23.79 25.63 3.83
C VAL A 237 24.06 24.60 2.72
#